data_AF-A0A941MF01-F1
#
_entry.id   AF-A0A941MF01-F1
#
_cell.length_a   1.000
_cell.length_b   1.000
_cell.length_c   1.000
_cell.angle_alpha   90.00
_cell.angle_beta   90.00
_cell.angle_gamma   90.00
#
_symmetry.space_group_name_H-M   'P 1'
#
loop_
_entity.id
_entity.type
_entity.pdbx_description
1 polymer ?
#
loop_
_entity_poly.entity_id
_entity_poly.type
_entity_poly.pdbx_seq_one_letter_code
_entity_poly.pdbx_strand_id
1 'polypeptide(L)'
;MLRKLLIDLTSRNTYGAFCELSGYAFLFAGSIAFDAQVAMGGAEILNPRGSDLDGMMRLPARVFFDVKAFGFHEHLIERLIARLSHDLAPDEVTIDESWDVAVDLLSELLGTQYSVLLQELATKKAARRDALRFVVRPRKRVMVSSRVADFERLARENAGYVFRFAKQFVRSEPFFLFFVIHPWVSGSAFHQNFDGSLDAFLRVFSERVFRQFLGDQNPILGVTKDQASRLLTGMIFIHAWEDVPPVTPPRYRCLPNPNAANKAPVAAIDALRSAYGGALSVVEISPI
;
A
#
# COMPACT_ATOMS: atom_id res chain seq x y z
N MET A 1 -10.43 6.34 22.12
CA MET A 1 -10.02 5.95 20.75
C MET A 1 -8.58 6.36 20.45
N LEU A 2 -8.25 7.66 20.26
CA LEU A 2 -6.86 8.12 20.02
C LEU A 2 -5.85 7.60 21.08
N ARG A 3 -6.26 7.51 22.34
CA ARG A 3 -5.45 6.92 23.42
C ARG A 3 -5.02 5.48 23.15
N LYS A 4 -5.87 4.65 22.51
CA LYS A 4 -5.52 3.27 22.14
C LYS A 4 -4.47 3.26 21.04
N LEU A 5 -4.65 4.07 19.99
CA LEU A 5 -3.67 4.19 18.90
C LEU A 5 -2.31 4.69 19.40
N LEU A 6 -2.31 5.62 20.36
CA LEU A 6 -1.08 6.09 21.01
C LEU A 6 -0.38 5.00 21.83
N ILE A 7 -1.13 4.12 22.49
CA ILE A 7 -0.56 2.93 23.15
C ILE A 7 -0.02 1.96 22.11
N ASP A 8 -0.79 1.70 21.05
CA ASP A 8 -0.43 0.75 20.00
C ASP A 8 0.82 1.18 19.21
N LEU A 9 1.04 2.50 19.06
CA LEU A 9 2.28 3.08 18.53
C LEU A 9 3.54 2.63 19.29
N THR A 10 3.40 2.34 20.59
CA THR A 10 4.50 1.87 21.43
C THR A 10 4.56 0.34 21.57
N SER A 11 3.79 -0.41 20.77
CA SER A 11 3.57 -1.85 20.90
C SER A 11 3.92 -2.65 19.62
N ARG A 12 3.43 -3.89 19.48
CA ARG A 12 3.66 -4.72 18.28
C ARG A 12 2.92 -4.23 17.02
N ASN A 13 1.95 -3.33 17.14
CA ASN A 13 1.15 -2.81 16.01
C ASN A 13 1.52 -1.37 15.61
N THR A 14 2.76 -0.94 15.88
CA THR A 14 3.21 0.44 15.62
C THR A 14 2.93 0.92 14.21
N TYR A 15 3.21 0.11 13.18
CA TYR A 15 3.05 0.52 11.79
C TYR A 15 1.60 0.76 11.38
N GLY A 16 0.70 -0.15 11.79
CA GLY A 16 -0.73 0.01 11.50
C GLY A 16 -1.28 1.27 12.18
N ALA A 17 -0.98 1.45 13.47
CA ALA A 17 -1.40 2.62 14.22
C ALA A 17 -0.83 3.94 13.66
N PHE A 18 0.44 3.93 13.23
CA PHE A 18 1.07 5.08 12.57
C PHE A 18 0.35 5.46 11.28
N CYS A 19 0.05 4.49 10.42
CA CYS A 19 -0.66 4.75 9.17
C CYS A 19 -2.05 5.33 9.45
N GLU A 20 -2.81 4.72 10.36
CA GLU A 20 -4.15 5.20 10.71
C GLU A 20 -4.12 6.65 11.24
N LEU A 21 -3.20 6.95 12.17
CA LEU A 21 -3.00 8.31 12.68
C LEU A 21 -2.56 9.29 11.58
N SER A 22 -1.75 8.86 10.62
CA SER A 22 -1.37 9.68 9.46
C SER A 22 -2.56 9.96 8.55
N GLY A 23 -3.46 8.99 8.38
CA GLY A 23 -4.73 9.15 7.67
C GLY A 23 -5.63 10.19 8.35
N TYR A 24 -5.74 10.14 9.69
CA TYR A 24 -6.48 11.16 10.45
C TYR A 24 -5.81 12.53 10.41
N ALA A 25 -4.48 12.59 10.51
CA ALA A 25 -3.72 13.84 10.41
C ALA A 25 -3.93 14.51 9.04
N PHE A 26 -3.98 13.72 7.96
CA PHE A 26 -4.39 14.21 6.63
C PHE A 26 -5.76 14.89 6.70
N LEU A 27 -6.80 14.20 7.20
CA LEU A 27 -8.16 14.75 7.31
C LEU A 27 -8.22 16.03 8.17
N PHE A 28 -7.49 16.07 9.29
CA PHE A 28 -7.38 17.26 10.12
C PHE A 28 -6.72 18.44 9.39
N ALA A 29 -5.65 18.19 8.63
CA ALA A 29 -4.97 19.24 7.86
C ALA A 29 -5.89 19.87 6.81
N GLY A 30 -6.80 19.10 6.21
CA GLY A 30 -7.82 19.60 5.29
C GLY A 30 -9.08 20.14 5.95
N SER A 31 -9.15 20.18 7.30
CA SER A 31 -10.39 20.51 8.04
C SER A 31 -11.61 19.69 7.60
N ILE A 32 -11.38 18.44 7.18
CA ILE A 32 -12.45 17.53 6.75
C ILE A 32 -13.06 16.91 8.01
N ALA A 33 -14.37 17.10 8.22
CA ALA A 33 -15.07 16.44 9.30
C ALA A 33 -15.16 14.92 9.02
N PHE A 34 -14.90 14.09 10.03
CA PHE A 34 -14.97 12.64 9.90
C PHE A 34 -15.37 11.97 11.21
N ASP A 35 -15.92 10.76 11.08
CA ASP A 35 -16.10 9.82 12.17
C ASP A 35 -15.03 8.73 12.05
N ALA A 36 -14.31 8.47 13.12
CA ALA A 36 -13.28 7.44 13.18
C ALA A 36 -13.85 6.14 13.73
N GLN A 37 -13.28 5.01 13.30
CA GLN A 37 -13.63 3.68 13.81
C GLN A 37 -15.14 3.41 13.70
N VAL A 38 -15.62 3.33 12.46
CA VAL A 38 -17.06 3.18 12.15
C VAL A 38 -17.40 1.70 12.09
N ALA A 39 -18.23 1.24 13.04
CA ALA A 39 -18.73 -0.13 13.07
C ALA A 39 -19.68 -0.39 11.91
N MET A 40 -19.43 -1.45 11.15
CA MET A 40 -20.24 -1.87 10.01
C MET A 40 -20.69 -3.31 10.17
N GLY A 41 -21.98 -3.57 9.93
CA GLY A 41 -22.55 -4.89 9.88
C GLY A 41 -22.18 -5.66 8.60
N GLY A 42 -22.34 -6.99 8.62
CA GLY A 42 -21.99 -7.83 7.47
C GLY A 42 -22.88 -7.65 6.24
N ALA A 43 -24.02 -6.99 6.38
CA ALA A 43 -24.87 -6.58 5.26
C ALA A 43 -24.35 -5.32 4.55
N GLU A 44 -23.51 -4.52 5.22
CA GLU A 44 -23.04 -3.22 4.72
C GLU A 44 -21.67 -3.34 4.02
N ILE A 45 -20.86 -4.31 4.42
CA ILE A 45 -19.53 -4.58 3.86
C ILE A 45 -19.39 -6.01 3.32
N LEU A 46 -18.27 -6.33 2.67
CA LEU A 46 -18.03 -7.69 2.16
C LEU A 46 -17.76 -8.72 3.27
N ASN A 47 -17.24 -8.33 4.43
CA ASN A 47 -17.07 -9.25 5.55
C ASN A 47 -18.44 -9.68 6.10
N PRO A 48 -18.86 -10.95 6.00
CA PRO A 48 -20.17 -11.38 6.49
C PRO A 48 -20.34 -11.23 8.01
N ARG A 49 -19.25 -11.07 8.75
CA ARG A 49 -19.27 -10.86 10.21
C ARG A 49 -19.28 -9.38 10.62
N GLY A 50 -19.24 -8.46 9.66
CA GLY A 50 -19.01 -7.05 9.94
C GLY A 50 -17.55 -6.75 10.33
N SER A 51 -17.23 -5.47 10.48
CA SER A 51 -15.90 -4.97 10.87
C SER A 51 -16.03 -3.51 11.27
N ASP A 52 -15.09 -3.04 12.08
CA ASP A 52 -14.84 -1.61 12.19
C ASP A 52 -14.00 -1.17 10.98
N LEU A 53 -14.41 -0.07 10.35
CA LEU A 53 -13.66 0.65 9.32
C LEU A 53 -12.87 1.78 9.97
N ASP A 54 -11.72 2.14 9.41
CA ASP A 54 -10.91 3.21 9.99
C ASP A 54 -11.65 4.56 10.03
N GLY A 55 -12.58 4.84 9.09
CA GLY A 55 -13.52 5.94 9.28
C GLY A 55 -14.49 6.23 8.14
N MET A 56 -15.19 7.35 8.29
CA MET A 56 -16.12 7.94 7.32
C MET A 56 -15.95 9.45 7.28
N MET A 57 -15.66 10.00 6.10
CA MET A 57 -15.62 11.44 5.85
C MET A 57 -17.05 11.98 5.69
N ARG A 58 -17.31 13.14 6.31
CA ARG A 58 -18.54 13.93 6.17
C ARG A 58 -18.35 15.00 5.09
N LEU A 59 -18.29 14.55 3.85
CA LEU A 59 -18.30 15.41 2.66
C LEU A 59 -19.77 15.67 2.26
N PRO A 60 -20.07 16.38 1.15
CA PRO A 60 -21.45 16.48 0.64
C PRO A 60 -22.17 15.13 0.44
N ALA A 61 -21.43 14.02 0.42
CA ALA A 61 -21.93 12.67 0.68
C ALA A 61 -21.06 11.97 1.72
N ARG A 62 -21.61 10.92 2.36
CA ARG A 62 -20.82 10.04 3.23
C ARG A 62 -19.83 9.26 2.37
N VAL A 63 -18.57 9.26 2.77
CA VAL A 63 -17.52 8.52 2.07
C VAL A 63 -16.73 7.73 3.10
N PHE A 64 -16.81 6.41 3.02
CA PHE A 64 -16.10 5.51 3.92
C PHE A 64 -14.66 5.36 3.47
N PHE A 65 -13.77 5.06 4.41
CA PHE A 65 -12.39 4.79 4.09
C PHE A 65 -11.75 3.80 5.05
N ASP A 66 -10.65 3.24 4.57
CA ASP A 66 -9.78 2.38 5.35
C ASP A 66 -8.31 2.68 5.01
N VAL A 67 -7.44 2.67 6.00
CA VAL A 67 -6.06 3.16 5.93
C VAL A 67 -5.08 2.00 5.93
N LYS A 68 -4.14 2.02 4.98
CA LYS A 68 -3.18 0.95 4.73
C LYS A 68 -1.78 1.53 4.51
N ALA A 69 -0.79 0.78 4.96
CA ALA A 69 0.59 1.07 4.61
C ALA A 69 0.84 0.78 3.13
N PHE A 70 1.64 1.62 2.50
CA PHE A 70 2.09 1.43 1.11
C PHE A 70 3.60 1.22 1.06
N GLY A 71 4.06 0.46 0.06
CA GLY A 71 5.49 0.23 -0.17
C GLY A 71 6.16 -0.78 0.78
N PHE A 72 5.38 -1.55 1.55
CA PHE A 72 5.90 -2.58 2.49
C PHE A 72 6.85 -3.61 1.84
N HIS A 73 6.79 -3.72 0.52
CA HIS A 73 7.69 -4.48 -0.32
C HIS A 73 9.18 -4.23 -0.04
N GLU A 74 9.66 -2.97 -0.04
CA GLU A 74 11.08 -2.67 0.21
C GLU A 74 11.48 -3.05 1.64
N HIS A 75 10.63 -2.73 2.60
CA HIS A 75 10.83 -3.09 4.00
C HIS A 75 10.96 -4.61 4.21
N LEU A 76 10.12 -5.41 3.53
CA LEU A 76 10.21 -6.86 3.59
C LEU A 76 11.50 -7.40 2.99
N ILE A 77 11.97 -6.81 1.88
CA ILE A 77 13.26 -7.18 1.27
C ILE A 77 14.42 -6.88 2.21
N GLU A 78 14.47 -5.68 2.79
CA GLU A 78 15.51 -5.29 3.75
C GLU A 78 15.53 -6.22 4.97
N ARG A 79 14.36 -6.57 5.50
CA ARG A 79 14.24 -7.53 6.60
C ARG A 79 14.71 -8.94 6.21
N LEU A 80 14.40 -9.39 5.00
CA LEU A 80 14.82 -10.70 4.50
C LEU A 80 16.34 -10.76 4.35
N ILE A 81 16.94 -9.73 3.73
CA ILE A 81 18.39 -9.57 3.60
C ILE A 81 19.05 -9.56 4.97
N ALA A 82 18.61 -8.69 5.88
CA ALA A 82 19.21 -8.55 7.20
C ALA A 82 19.19 -9.87 7.99
N ARG A 83 18.06 -10.59 7.93
CA ARG A 83 17.91 -11.88 8.62
C ARG A 83 18.79 -12.97 8.00
N LEU A 84 18.80 -13.13 6.68
CA LEU A 84 19.66 -14.09 6.00
C LEU A 84 21.15 -13.82 6.24
N SER A 85 21.57 -12.54 6.20
CA SER A 85 22.95 -12.14 6.50
C SER A 85 23.34 -12.40 7.95
N HIS A 86 22.40 -12.27 8.90
CA HIS A 86 22.65 -12.64 10.29
C HIS A 86 22.91 -14.14 10.44
N ASP A 87 22.06 -14.97 9.83
CA ASP A 87 22.13 -16.42 9.96
C ASP A 87 23.28 -17.05 9.14
N LEU A 88 23.81 -16.35 8.12
CA LEU A 88 24.94 -16.79 7.29
C LEU A 88 26.27 -16.08 7.60
N ALA A 89 26.38 -15.43 8.75
CA ALA A 89 27.61 -14.77 9.19
C ALA A 89 28.83 -15.74 9.12
N PRO A 90 30.04 -15.27 8.72
CA PRO A 90 30.42 -13.87 8.49
C PRO A 90 30.10 -13.32 7.09
N ASP A 91 29.48 -14.12 6.22
CA ASP A 91 29.09 -13.68 4.89
C ASP A 91 27.86 -12.76 4.95
N GLU A 92 27.65 -11.99 3.88
CA GLU A 92 26.49 -11.12 3.70
C GLU A 92 25.68 -11.56 2.48
N VAL A 93 24.35 -11.54 2.60
CA VAL A 93 23.44 -11.84 1.50
C VAL A 93 23.05 -10.54 0.80
N THR A 94 23.15 -10.51 -0.52
CA THR A 94 22.58 -9.46 -1.37
C THR A 94 21.45 -10.01 -2.22
N ILE A 95 20.51 -9.13 -2.61
CA ILE A 95 19.56 -9.42 -3.68
C ILE A 95 19.92 -8.54 -4.87
N ASP A 96 20.44 -9.18 -5.90
CA ASP A 96 20.82 -8.54 -7.15
C ASP A 96 19.61 -8.51 -8.12
N GLU A 97 19.74 -7.75 -9.20
CA GLU A 97 18.76 -7.62 -10.30
C GLU A 97 17.50 -6.81 -9.94
N SER A 98 16.34 -7.45 -9.90
CA SER A 98 15.04 -6.80 -9.72
C SER A 98 14.45 -7.20 -8.38
N TRP A 99 13.82 -6.22 -7.75
CA TRP A 99 13.06 -6.46 -6.54
C TRP A 99 11.58 -6.69 -6.86
N ASP A 100 11.14 -6.48 -8.10
CA ASP A 100 9.73 -6.35 -8.49
C ASP A 100 8.98 -7.69 -8.45
N VAL A 101 8.60 -8.12 -7.25
CA VAL A 101 7.84 -9.35 -6.98
C VAL A 101 6.58 -9.05 -6.16
N ALA A 102 5.71 -10.05 -6.04
CA ALA A 102 4.55 -9.97 -5.18
C ALA A 102 4.96 -9.91 -3.69
N VAL A 103 4.28 -9.05 -2.91
CA VAL A 103 4.44 -8.99 -1.44
C VAL A 103 4.21 -10.33 -0.75
N ASP A 104 3.36 -11.19 -1.33
CA ASP A 104 3.09 -12.53 -0.79
C ASP A 104 4.31 -13.44 -0.86
N LEU A 105 5.06 -13.40 -1.97
CA LEU A 105 6.32 -14.14 -2.07
C LEU A 105 7.29 -13.70 -0.97
N LEU A 106 7.46 -12.40 -0.75
CA LEU A 106 8.34 -11.89 0.31
C LEU A 106 7.90 -12.33 1.71
N SER A 107 6.59 -12.33 1.95
CA SER A 107 6.01 -12.79 3.22
C SER A 107 6.26 -14.28 3.45
N GLU A 108 6.13 -15.10 2.40
CA GLU A 108 6.45 -16.53 2.44
C GLU A 108 7.94 -16.78 2.67
N LEU A 109 8.82 -16.05 1.98
CA LEU A 109 10.27 -16.16 2.14
C LEU A 109 10.75 -15.75 3.54
N LEU A 110 10.07 -14.80 4.20
CA LEU A 110 10.33 -14.46 5.60
C LEU A 110 9.70 -15.43 6.60
N GLY A 111 8.69 -16.18 6.17
CA GLY A 111 7.93 -17.13 6.97
C GLY A 111 8.26 -18.57 6.63
N THR A 112 7.32 -19.24 5.98
CA THR A 112 7.31 -20.70 5.76
C THR A 112 8.43 -21.19 4.86
N GLN A 113 8.92 -20.38 3.92
CA GLN A 113 9.99 -20.75 3.00
C GLN A 113 11.39 -20.33 3.49
N TYR A 114 11.50 -19.67 4.65
CA TYR A 114 12.75 -19.09 5.13
C TYR A 114 13.87 -20.13 5.30
N SER A 115 13.58 -21.23 6.01
CA SER A 115 14.58 -22.29 6.28
C SER A 115 15.08 -22.97 5.00
N VAL A 116 14.19 -23.17 4.03
CA VAL A 116 14.53 -23.77 2.73
C VAL A 116 15.47 -22.84 1.94
N LEU A 117 15.16 -21.54 1.91
CA LEU A 117 16.02 -20.54 1.28
C LEU A 117 17.39 -20.46 1.97
N LEU A 118 17.41 -20.43 3.30
CA LEU A 118 18.64 -20.37 4.09
C LEU A 118 19.56 -21.56 3.81
N GLN A 119 19.01 -22.78 3.82
CA GLN A 119 19.77 -24.01 3.55
C GLN A 119 20.32 -24.03 2.12
N GLU A 120 19.53 -23.58 1.15
CA GLU A 120 19.99 -23.46 -0.23
C GLU A 120 21.16 -22.47 -0.35
N LEU A 121 21.06 -21.31 0.30
CA LEU A 121 22.11 -20.30 0.30
C LEU A 121 23.38 -20.75 1.02
N ALA A 122 23.25 -21.47 2.14
CA ALA A 122 24.39 -22.03 2.85
C ALA A 122 25.19 -23.00 1.96
N THR A 123 24.50 -23.77 1.12
CA THR A 123 25.10 -24.81 0.28
C THR A 123 25.60 -24.29 -1.06
N LYS A 124 24.76 -23.53 -1.78
CA LYS A 124 25.01 -23.12 -3.17
C LYS A 124 25.56 -21.71 -3.28
N LYS A 125 25.54 -20.93 -2.18
CA LYS A 125 25.92 -19.50 -2.13
C LYS A 125 25.09 -18.59 -3.06
N ALA A 126 24.05 -19.13 -3.71
CA ALA A 126 23.11 -18.37 -4.52
C ALA A 126 21.75 -19.09 -4.60
N ALA A 127 20.68 -18.33 -4.74
CA ALA A 127 19.33 -18.85 -4.95
C ALA A 127 18.49 -17.86 -5.78
N ARG A 128 17.46 -18.37 -6.46
CA ARG A 128 16.50 -17.54 -7.22
C ARG A 128 15.07 -17.82 -6.79
N ARG A 129 14.27 -16.76 -6.64
CA ARG A 129 12.83 -16.81 -6.38
C ARG A 129 12.19 -15.72 -7.23
N ASP A 130 11.58 -16.10 -8.34
CA ASP A 130 11.07 -15.15 -9.35
C ASP A 130 12.19 -14.20 -9.84
N ALA A 131 11.96 -12.88 -9.78
CA ALA A 131 12.92 -11.83 -10.07
C ALA A 131 14.03 -11.70 -9.02
N LEU A 132 13.84 -12.20 -7.79
CA LEU A 132 14.82 -12.07 -6.73
C LEU A 132 15.99 -13.03 -6.97
N ARG A 133 17.19 -12.47 -7.07
CA ARG A 133 18.44 -13.23 -7.13
C ARG A 133 19.26 -13.00 -5.87
N PHE A 134 19.25 -13.99 -4.99
CA PHE A 134 20.02 -13.99 -3.75
C PHE A 134 21.46 -14.46 -4.01
N VAL A 135 22.44 -13.75 -3.46
CA VAL A 135 23.86 -14.10 -3.56
C VAL A 135 24.52 -13.92 -2.20
N VAL A 136 25.25 -14.93 -1.74
CA VAL A 136 26.07 -14.88 -0.53
C VAL A 136 27.46 -14.40 -0.92
N ARG A 137 27.95 -13.36 -0.26
CA ARG A 137 29.23 -12.71 -0.57
C ARG A 137 30.04 -12.50 0.72
N PRO A 138 31.37 -12.59 0.66
CA PRO A 138 32.20 -12.17 1.80
C PRO A 138 31.95 -10.68 2.08
N ARG A 139 31.75 -10.34 3.36
CA ARG A 139 31.53 -8.96 3.78
C ARG A 139 32.73 -8.08 3.43
N LYS A 140 32.49 -6.97 2.73
CA LYS A 140 33.50 -5.96 2.38
C LYS A 140 33.22 -4.65 3.10
N ARG A 141 34.25 -3.81 3.26
CA ARG A 141 34.11 -2.48 3.87
C ARG A 141 33.13 -1.58 3.11
N VAL A 142 33.06 -1.74 1.78
CA VAL A 142 32.12 -1.07 0.90
C VAL A 142 31.53 -2.11 -0.03
N MET A 143 30.20 -2.14 -0.10
CA MET A 143 29.45 -2.89 -1.10
C MET A 143 28.53 -1.94 -1.84
N VAL A 144 28.47 -2.08 -3.16
CA VAL A 144 27.57 -1.33 -4.02
C VAL A 144 26.66 -2.34 -4.70
N SER A 145 25.36 -2.15 -4.57
CA SER A 145 24.33 -2.88 -5.31
C SER A 145 23.63 -1.93 -6.25
N SER A 146 23.48 -2.33 -7.51
CA SER A 146 22.58 -1.69 -8.46
C SER A 146 21.35 -2.56 -8.65
N ARG A 147 20.18 -1.95 -8.70
CA ARG A 147 18.92 -2.62 -9.02
C ARG A 147 18.26 -1.94 -10.21
N VAL A 148 17.53 -2.72 -10.99
CA VAL A 148 16.62 -2.19 -12.02
C VAL A 148 15.23 -2.20 -11.42
N ALA A 149 14.61 -1.02 -11.32
CA ALA A 149 13.23 -0.89 -10.90
C ALA A 149 12.33 -0.86 -12.14
N ASP A 150 11.39 -1.80 -12.23
CA ASP A 150 10.34 -1.84 -13.24
C ASP A 150 8.99 -1.60 -12.55
N PHE A 151 8.55 -0.35 -12.56
CA PHE A 151 7.32 0.06 -11.90
C PHE A 151 6.06 -0.56 -12.52
N GLU A 152 6.07 -0.85 -13.82
CA GLU A 152 4.94 -1.53 -14.45
C GLU A 152 4.82 -2.97 -13.99
N ARG A 153 5.96 -3.68 -13.92
CA ARG A 153 6.02 -5.02 -13.36
C ARG A 153 5.60 -5.01 -11.91
N LEU A 154 6.18 -4.16 -11.07
CA LEU A 154 5.85 -4.10 -9.65
C LEU A 154 4.35 -3.83 -9.44
N ALA A 155 3.76 -2.92 -10.22
CA ALA A 155 2.35 -2.63 -10.18
C ALA A 155 1.49 -3.84 -10.59
N ARG A 156 1.92 -4.58 -11.61
CA ARG A 156 1.23 -5.81 -12.06
C ARG A 156 1.25 -6.90 -11.00
N GLU A 157 2.42 -7.18 -10.43
CA GLU A 157 2.57 -8.25 -9.43
C GLU A 157 1.81 -7.93 -8.12
N ASN A 158 1.55 -6.65 -7.85
CA ASN A 158 0.91 -6.21 -6.61
C ASN A 158 -0.52 -5.67 -6.78
N ALA A 159 -1.10 -5.65 -7.99
CA ALA A 159 -2.47 -5.17 -8.19
C ALA A 159 -3.51 -5.94 -7.34
N GLY A 160 -3.25 -7.22 -7.06
CA GLY A 160 -4.10 -8.05 -6.20
C GLY A 160 -4.04 -7.69 -4.70
N TYR A 161 -3.02 -6.94 -4.25
CA TYR A 161 -2.80 -6.62 -2.84
C TYR A 161 -4.01 -5.93 -2.19
N VAL A 162 -4.66 -5.05 -2.94
CA VAL A 162 -5.87 -4.33 -2.51
C VAL A 162 -6.99 -5.27 -2.06
N PHE A 163 -7.11 -6.45 -2.69
CA PHE A 163 -8.16 -7.42 -2.35
C PHE A 163 -7.91 -8.16 -1.03
N ARG A 164 -6.71 -8.08 -0.44
CA ARG A 164 -6.48 -8.54 0.94
C ARG A 164 -7.32 -7.77 1.95
N PHE A 165 -7.74 -6.57 1.58
CA PHE A 165 -8.58 -5.67 2.38
C PHE A 165 -10.03 -5.62 1.87
N ALA A 166 -10.40 -6.45 0.89
CA ALA A 166 -11.75 -6.45 0.31
C ALA A 166 -12.84 -6.66 1.36
N LYS A 167 -12.53 -7.31 2.49
CA LYS A 167 -13.45 -7.50 3.62
C LYS A 167 -14.05 -6.18 4.16
N GLN A 168 -13.38 -5.05 3.95
CA GLN A 168 -13.80 -3.71 4.39
C GLN A 168 -14.57 -2.93 3.31
N PHE A 169 -14.71 -3.47 2.09
CA PHE A 169 -15.37 -2.74 1.00
C PHE A 169 -16.86 -2.61 1.28
N VAL A 170 -17.33 -1.36 1.20
CA VAL A 170 -18.73 -0.98 1.44
C VAL A 170 -19.56 -1.24 0.20
N ARG A 171 -20.73 -1.86 0.38
CA ARG A 171 -21.56 -2.34 -0.72
C ARG A 171 -22.36 -1.23 -1.42
N SER A 172 -22.83 -0.24 -0.67
CA SER A 172 -23.84 0.73 -1.14
C SER A 172 -23.39 2.19 -1.08
N GLU A 173 -22.16 2.47 -0.67
CA GLU A 173 -21.66 3.83 -0.45
C GLU A 173 -20.24 3.96 -1.00
N PRO A 174 -19.78 5.19 -1.31
CA PRO A 174 -18.41 5.41 -1.73
C PRO A 174 -17.39 4.94 -0.68
N PHE A 175 -16.36 4.22 -1.12
CA PHE A 175 -15.30 3.68 -0.29
C PHE A 175 -13.91 3.96 -0.90
N PHE A 176 -13.05 4.65 -0.15
CA PHE A 176 -11.66 4.90 -0.52
C PHE A 176 -10.68 4.07 0.29
N LEU A 177 -9.60 3.62 -0.35
CA LEU A 177 -8.42 3.15 0.38
C LEU A 177 -7.40 4.28 0.50
N PHE A 178 -6.98 4.55 1.74
CA PHE A 178 -5.91 5.50 2.02
C PHE A 178 -4.60 4.74 2.13
N PHE A 179 -3.63 5.09 1.30
CA PHE A 179 -2.30 4.49 1.27
C PHE A 179 -1.27 5.47 1.83
N VAL A 180 -0.76 5.16 3.02
CA VAL A 180 0.25 5.99 3.68
C VAL A 180 1.64 5.61 3.19
N ILE A 181 2.37 6.63 2.70
CA ILE A 181 3.75 6.55 2.24
C ILE A 181 4.64 7.22 3.28
N HIS A 182 5.62 6.47 3.79
CA HIS A 182 6.59 6.94 4.78
C HIS A 182 7.86 6.06 4.71
N PRO A 183 9.07 6.61 4.88
CA PRO A 183 10.32 5.84 4.83
C PRO A 183 10.33 4.58 5.70
N TRP A 184 9.70 4.63 6.87
CA TRP A 184 9.58 3.47 7.78
C TRP A 184 8.83 2.28 7.20
N VAL A 185 7.93 2.49 6.24
CA VAL A 185 7.11 1.43 5.63
C VAL A 185 7.42 1.18 4.16
N SER A 186 7.84 2.22 3.43
CA SER A 186 7.95 2.17 1.98
C SER A 186 9.39 2.04 1.46
N GLY A 187 10.38 1.98 2.35
CA GLY A 187 11.80 2.07 1.98
C GLY A 187 12.15 3.41 1.33
N SER A 188 13.30 3.47 0.66
CA SER A 188 13.86 4.70 0.13
C SER A 188 13.28 5.16 -1.20
N ALA A 189 12.79 4.25 -2.06
CA ALA A 189 12.36 4.65 -3.42
C ALA A 189 11.06 5.45 -3.44
N PHE A 190 10.07 5.05 -2.64
CA PHE A 190 8.72 5.59 -2.79
C PHE A 190 8.48 6.91 -2.06
N HIS A 191 9.35 7.34 -1.15
CA HIS A 191 9.13 8.59 -0.41
C HIS A 191 9.84 9.81 -1.03
N GLN A 192 10.69 9.63 -2.05
CA GLN A 192 11.43 10.77 -2.65
C GLN A 192 10.85 11.26 -3.97
N ASN A 193 10.00 10.46 -4.63
CA ASN A 193 9.45 10.75 -5.98
C ASN A 193 10.53 11.24 -6.97
N PHE A 194 11.72 10.63 -6.93
CA PHE A 194 12.83 11.02 -7.80
C PHE A 194 12.42 10.88 -9.27
N ASP A 195 12.56 11.95 -10.05
CA ASP A 195 12.19 12.00 -11.47
C ASP A 195 10.72 11.60 -11.77
N GLY A 196 9.80 11.84 -10.84
CA GLY A 196 8.37 11.51 -11.02
C GLY A 196 8.05 10.00 -10.95
N SER A 197 9.02 9.18 -10.55
CA SER A 197 8.89 7.72 -10.47
C SER A 197 7.74 7.24 -9.58
N LEU A 198 7.52 7.87 -8.43
CA LEU A 198 6.40 7.53 -7.56
C LEU A 198 5.09 7.84 -8.27
N ASP A 199 4.93 9.02 -8.86
CA ASP A 199 3.68 9.41 -9.51
C ASP A 199 3.35 8.47 -10.70
N ALA A 200 4.36 8.09 -11.48
CA ALA A 200 4.22 7.10 -12.54
C ALA A 200 3.76 5.74 -11.98
N PHE A 201 4.41 5.26 -10.92
CA PHE A 201 4.04 4.00 -10.27
C PHE A 201 2.62 4.03 -9.70
N LEU A 202 2.26 5.07 -8.93
CA LEU A 202 0.93 5.20 -8.31
C LEU A 202 -0.18 5.20 -9.35
N ARG A 203 0.05 5.87 -10.49
CA ARG A 203 -0.87 5.85 -11.62
C ARG A 203 -1.02 4.45 -12.20
N VAL A 204 0.08 3.79 -12.57
CA VAL A 204 0.02 2.44 -13.18
C VAL A 204 -0.58 1.42 -12.21
N PHE A 205 -0.20 1.47 -10.94
CA PHE A 205 -0.78 0.64 -9.88
C PHE A 205 -2.29 0.82 -9.79
N SER A 206 -2.76 2.08 -9.77
CA SER A 206 -4.20 2.38 -9.68
C SER A 206 -4.97 1.94 -10.92
N GLU A 207 -4.43 2.21 -12.11
CA GLU A 207 -5.02 1.74 -13.37
C GLU A 207 -5.17 0.21 -13.38
N ARG A 208 -4.16 -0.52 -12.90
CA ARG A 208 -4.24 -1.99 -12.81
C ARG A 208 -5.27 -2.44 -11.79
N VAL A 209 -5.28 -1.89 -10.58
CA VAL A 209 -6.29 -2.23 -9.55
C VAL A 209 -7.71 -2.03 -10.09
N PHE A 210 -7.96 -0.93 -10.82
CA PHE A 210 -9.28 -0.56 -11.32
C PHE A 210 -9.73 -1.33 -12.57
N ARG A 211 -8.80 -1.96 -13.30
CA ARG A 211 -9.08 -2.55 -14.62
C ARG A 211 -8.78 -4.04 -14.72
N GLN A 212 -7.71 -4.51 -14.06
CA GLN A 212 -7.20 -5.88 -14.22
C GLN A 212 -8.22 -6.95 -13.80
N PHE A 213 -9.11 -6.61 -12.87
CA PHE A 213 -10.09 -7.54 -12.33
C PHE A 213 -11.49 -7.35 -12.90
N LEU A 214 -11.66 -6.46 -13.89
CA LEU A 214 -12.94 -6.33 -14.57
C LEU A 214 -13.26 -7.60 -15.35
N GLY A 215 -14.45 -8.14 -15.13
CA GLY A 215 -14.86 -9.45 -15.66
C GLY A 215 -14.25 -10.67 -14.96
N ASP A 216 -13.38 -10.51 -13.95
CA ASP A 216 -12.83 -11.62 -13.18
C ASP A 216 -13.93 -12.30 -12.32
N GLN A 217 -14.26 -13.55 -12.67
CA GLN A 217 -15.30 -14.35 -12.01
C GLN A 217 -14.81 -15.10 -10.77
N ASN A 218 -13.53 -15.01 -10.41
CA ASN A 218 -13.01 -15.69 -9.23
C ASN A 218 -13.71 -15.17 -7.96
N PRO A 219 -14.20 -16.06 -7.08
CA PRO A 219 -14.93 -15.65 -5.89
C PRO A 219 -14.00 -15.06 -4.81
N ILE A 220 -14.51 -14.05 -4.10
CA ILE A 220 -13.92 -13.45 -2.90
C ILE A 220 -15.05 -12.99 -1.97
N LEU A 221 -15.09 -13.53 -0.74
CA LEU A 221 -16.05 -13.11 0.30
C LEU A 221 -17.52 -13.08 -0.17
N GLY A 222 -17.94 -14.07 -0.97
CA GLY A 222 -19.31 -14.20 -1.45
C GLY A 222 -19.68 -13.31 -2.65
N VAL A 223 -18.72 -12.61 -3.25
CA VAL A 223 -18.86 -11.88 -4.53
C VAL A 223 -17.74 -12.30 -5.49
N THR A 224 -17.77 -11.85 -6.75
CA THR A 224 -16.63 -12.02 -7.67
C THR A 224 -15.59 -10.92 -7.48
N LYS A 225 -14.36 -11.14 -7.96
CA LYS A 225 -13.33 -10.08 -7.98
C LYS A 225 -13.73 -8.88 -8.84
N ASP A 226 -14.45 -9.09 -9.94
CA ASP A 226 -15.05 -7.99 -10.72
C ASP A 226 -15.98 -7.14 -9.84
N GLN A 227 -16.93 -7.78 -9.15
CA GLN A 227 -17.86 -7.09 -8.26
C GLN A 227 -17.13 -6.35 -7.14
N ALA A 228 -16.18 -6.99 -6.47
CA ALA A 228 -15.38 -6.36 -5.41
C ALA A 228 -14.55 -5.18 -5.93
N SER A 229 -13.97 -5.27 -7.14
CA SER A 229 -13.17 -4.19 -7.73
C SER A 229 -13.99 -2.91 -7.96
N ARG A 230 -15.27 -3.08 -8.30
CA ARG A 230 -16.22 -1.97 -8.51
C ARG A 230 -16.70 -1.33 -7.22
N LEU A 231 -16.57 -1.99 -6.06
CA LEU A 231 -16.91 -1.37 -4.77
C LEU A 231 -15.85 -0.36 -4.31
N LEU A 232 -14.63 -0.42 -4.86
CA LEU A 232 -13.59 0.56 -4.56
C LEU A 232 -13.83 1.84 -5.37
N THR A 233 -14.20 2.92 -4.70
CA THR A 233 -14.44 4.24 -5.31
C THR A 233 -13.15 4.90 -5.79
N GLY A 234 -12.04 4.64 -5.12
CA GLY A 234 -10.75 5.21 -5.49
C GLY A 234 -9.70 4.96 -4.42
N MET A 235 -8.53 5.52 -4.66
CA MET A 235 -7.40 5.43 -3.73
C MET A 235 -6.84 6.83 -3.46
N ILE A 236 -6.47 7.09 -2.21
CA ILE A 236 -5.77 8.32 -1.81
C ILE A 236 -4.39 7.93 -1.30
N PHE A 237 -3.35 8.44 -1.93
CA PHE A 237 -1.97 8.26 -1.49
C PHE A 237 -1.53 9.47 -0.65
N ILE A 238 -1.12 9.19 0.59
CA ILE A 238 -0.80 10.19 1.60
C ILE A 238 0.70 10.15 1.87
N HIS A 239 1.43 11.17 1.43
CA HIS A 239 2.84 11.32 1.79
C HIS A 239 2.96 11.87 3.21
N ALA A 240 3.14 10.98 4.17
CA ALA A 240 3.18 11.33 5.59
C ALA A 240 4.56 11.81 6.05
N TRP A 241 5.61 11.63 5.24
CA TRP A 241 6.94 12.13 5.55
C TRP A 241 7.05 13.64 5.35
N GLU A 242 7.60 14.32 6.35
CA GLU A 242 7.88 15.75 6.38
C GLU A 242 9.38 15.96 6.23
N ASP A 243 9.82 16.05 4.98
CA ASP A 243 11.25 16.15 4.66
C ASP A 243 11.80 17.57 4.90
N VAL A 244 13.13 17.67 5.01
CA VAL A 244 13.87 18.94 5.02
C VAL A 244 14.96 18.87 3.94
N PRO A 245 14.82 19.59 2.80
CA PRO A 245 13.79 20.58 2.49
C PRO A 245 12.40 19.96 2.23
N PRO A 246 11.32 20.74 2.37
CA PRO A 246 9.96 20.24 2.19
C PRO A 246 9.75 19.61 0.81
N VAL A 247 9.00 18.51 0.79
CA VAL A 247 8.59 17.84 -0.45
C VAL A 247 7.83 18.82 -1.34
N THR A 248 8.27 18.98 -2.59
CA THR A 248 7.55 19.78 -3.58
C THR A 248 6.15 19.20 -3.81
N PRO A 249 5.07 20.01 -3.75
CA PRO A 249 3.73 19.54 -4.06
C PRO A 249 3.63 18.83 -5.42
N PRO A 250 2.72 17.86 -5.58
CA PRO A 250 1.67 17.48 -4.64
C PRO A 250 2.15 16.51 -3.53
N ARG A 251 1.67 16.73 -2.29
CA ARG A 251 1.90 15.84 -1.14
C ARG A 251 0.93 14.66 -1.15
N TYR A 252 -0.27 14.87 -1.70
CA TYR A 252 -1.35 13.90 -1.71
C TYR A 252 -1.81 13.64 -3.15
N ARG A 253 -2.22 12.41 -3.43
CA ARG A 253 -2.81 12.05 -4.73
C ARG A 253 -4.12 11.32 -4.51
N CYS A 254 -5.20 11.79 -5.14
CA CYS A 254 -6.49 11.10 -5.19
C CYS A 254 -6.71 10.55 -6.60
N LEU A 255 -6.91 9.25 -6.72
CA LEU A 255 -7.17 8.55 -7.97
C LEU A 255 -8.54 7.90 -7.91
N PRO A 256 -9.60 8.58 -8.39
CA PRO A 256 -10.94 8.00 -8.48
C PRO A 256 -10.96 6.82 -9.46
N ASN A 257 -11.68 5.76 -9.09
CA ASN A 257 -11.94 4.62 -9.96
C ASN A 257 -13.08 4.96 -10.94
N PRO A 258 -12.81 5.04 -12.25
CA PRO A 258 -13.85 5.36 -13.24
C PRO A 258 -14.93 4.27 -13.35
N ASN A 259 -14.62 3.05 -12.90
CA ASN A 259 -15.46 1.86 -13.00
C ASN A 259 -16.20 1.54 -11.69
N ALA A 260 -16.10 2.41 -10.67
CA ALA A 260 -16.75 2.19 -9.39
C ALA A 260 -18.29 2.17 -9.54
N ALA A 261 -18.93 1.22 -8.85
CA ALA A 261 -20.38 1.13 -8.73
C ALA A 261 -20.92 2.28 -7.87
N ASN A 262 -20.23 2.62 -6.78
CA ASN A 262 -20.56 3.73 -5.90
C ASN A 262 -19.52 4.84 -6.08
N LYS A 263 -19.73 5.74 -7.05
CA LYS A 263 -18.82 6.88 -7.28
C LYS A 263 -19.00 7.93 -6.19
N ALA A 264 -17.90 8.54 -5.75
CA ALA A 264 -17.99 9.77 -4.97
C ALA A 264 -18.58 10.88 -5.85
N PRO A 265 -19.57 11.64 -5.35
CA PRO A 265 -20.10 12.79 -6.08
C PRO A 265 -18.99 13.79 -6.41
N VAL A 266 -19.13 14.50 -7.53
CA VAL A 266 -18.18 15.54 -7.95
C VAL A 266 -17.94 16.56 -6.83
N ALA A 267 -19.01 17.00 -6.16
CA ALA A 267 -18.92 17.92 -5.01
C ALA A 267 -18.07 17.38 -3.84
N ALA A 268 -18.00 16.06 -3.64
CA ALA A 268 -17.14 15.45 -2.62
C ALA A 268 -15.67 15.47 -3.04
N ILE A 269 -15.37 15.20 -4.31
CA ILE A 269 -14.01 15.31 -4.87
C ILE A 269 -13.54 16.77 -4.88
N ASP A 270 -14.41 17.71 -5.24
CA ASP A 270 -14.09 19.14 -5.23
C ASP A 270 -13.90 19.67 -3.81
N ALA A 271 -14.67 19.18 -2.83
CA ALA A 271 -14.45 19.50 -1.42
C ALA A 271 -13.07 19.00 -0.95
N LEU A 272 -12.67 17.77 -1.30
CA LEU A 272 -11.33 17.26 -1.04
C LEU A 272 -10.26 18.14 -1.71
N ARG A 273 -10.39 18.45 -3.00
CA ARG A 273 -9.44 19.29 -3.74
C ARG A 273 -9.32 20.68 -3.10
N SER A 274 -10.43 21.30 -2.73
CA SER A 274 -10.47 22.63 -2.12
C SER A 274 -9.82 22.65 -0.74
N ALA A 275 -9.98 21.59 0.06
CA ALA A 275 -9.40 21.48 1.39
C ALA A 275 -7.86 21.52 1.42
N TYR A 276 -7.20 21.06 0.35
CA TYR A 276 -5.73 20.97 0.29
C TYR A 276 -5.09 21.87 -0.77
N GLY A 277 -5.88 22.50 -1.65
CA GLY A 277 -5.38 23.32 -2.75
C GLY A 277 -4.35 22.57 -3.60
N GLY A 278 -3.19 23.19 -3.84
CA GLY A 278 -2.10 22.59 -4.63
C GLY A 278 -1.42 21.39 -3.97
N ALA A 279 -1.69 21.08 -2.70
CA ALA A 279 -1.09 19.93 -2.02
C ALA A 279 -1.75 18.59 -2.40
N LEU A 280 -3.01 18.60 -2.88
CA LEU A 280 -3.70 17.41 -3.38
C LEU A 280 -3.86 17.47 -4.90
N SER A 281 -3.25 16.52 -5.59
CA SER A 281 -3.54 16.26 -7.01
C SER A 281 -4.66 15.24 -7.13
N VAL A 282 -5.65 15.53 -7.98
CA VAL A 282 -6.66 14.54 -8.38
C VAL A 282 -6.30 14.08 -9.78
N VAL A 283 -5.92 12.80 -9.92
CA VAL A 283 -5.48 12.23 -11.19
C VAL A 283 -6.61 11.37 -11.74
N GLU A 284 -7.17 11.81 -12.87
CA GLU A 284 -8.24 11.08 -13.55
C GLU A 284 -7.66 9.90 -14.33
N ILE A 285 -8.32 8.75 -14.20
CA ILE A 285 -8.05 7.56 -15.00
C ILE A 285 -9.20 7.40 -15.98
N SER A 286 -8.90 7.25 -17.27
CA SER A 286 -9.92 7.10 -18.30
C SER A 286 -10.79 5.85 -18.05
N PRO A 287 -12.10 5.89 -18.34
CA PRO A 287 -12.92 4.67 -18.36
C PRO A 287 -12.46 3.72 -19.48
N ILE A 288 -12.86 2.45 -19.38
CA ILE A 288 -12.80 1.47 -20.48
C ILE A 288 -14.12 1.54 -21.25
#